data_AF-A0A3C0ZJQ3-F1
#
_entry.id   AF-A0A3C0ZJQ3-F1
#
_cell.length_a   1.000
_cell.length_b   1.000
_cell.length_c   1.000
_cell.angle_alpha   90.00
_cell.angle_beta   90.00
_cell.angle_gamma   90.00
#
_symmetry.space_group_name_H-M   'P 1'
#
loop_
_entity.id
_entity.type
_entity.pdbx_description
1 polymer ?
#
loop_
_entity_poly.entity_id
_entity_poly.type
_entity_poly.pdbx_seq_one_letter_code
_entity_poly.pdbx_strand_id
1 'polypeptide(L)'
;MRDFGSLTEREVAQRIQSEISAFSQSNMTRLSALLKPLKEFFIKHPAVLSGYLIYGYFFVSTMKFYRDFKESNFKNLEIVKNFDTLFWMWLLAFVLVKVLEYRTKLGEQEKHRLEQARELEIRQTQLETVHAMLRSLQHEINNPLTIIKLYMSKLERTAAGSLAVLKDVAVVKESAERIAKILRNFSNAQGYATLETSAGKLAQPMKEHDTP
;
A
#
# COMPACT_ATOMS: atom_id res chain seq x y z
N MET A 1 -43.07 -51.80 33.29
CA MET A 1 -42.03 -52.36 32.41
C MET A 1 -41.77 -51.34 31.32
N ARG A 2 -40.56 -50.79 31.25
CA ARG A 2 -40.21 -49.73 30.30
C ARG A 2 -39.97 -50.34 28.93
N ASP A 3 -40.79 -49.93 27.98
CA ASP A 3 -40.79 -50.41 26.61
C ASP A 3 -39.53 -49.89 25.90
N PHE A 4 -38.59 -50.79 25.61
CA PHE A 4 -37.44 -50.52 24.76
C PHE A 4 -37.92 -50.58 23.31
N GLY A 5 -38.57 -49.48 22.89
CA GLY A 5 -39.04 -49.28 21.53
C GLY A 5 -37.90 -49.43 20.52
N SER A 6 -38.16 -50.23 19.50
CA SER A 6 -37.32 -50.49 18.33
C SER A 6 -36.88 -49.18 17.68
N LEU A 7 -35.61 -48.83 17.86
CA LEU A 7 -34.92 -47.82 17.06
C LEU A 7 -35.02 -48.26 15.60
N THR A 8 -35.85 -47.55 14.84
CA THR A 8 -36.04 -47.83 13.42
C THR A 8 -34.72 -47.64 12.67
N GLU A 9 -34.42 -48.50 11.70
CA GLU A 9 -33.15 -48.47 10.93
C GLU A 9 -32.80 -47.07 10.37
N ARG A 10 -33.81 -46.23 10.16
CA ARG A 10 -33.67 -44.84 9.74
C ARG A 10 -32.99 -43.94 10.79
N GLU A 11 -33.27 -44.15 12.08
CA GLU A 11 -32.62 -43.39 13.16
C GLU A 11 -31.16 -43.82 13.36
N VAL A 12 -30.86 -45.11 13.17
CA VAL A 12 -29.48 -45.62 13.23
C VAL A 12 -28.67 -45.09 12.05
N ALA A 13 -29.23 -45.12 10.83
CA ALA A 13 -28.57 -44.54 9.66
C ALA A 13 -28.33 -43.03 9.80
N GLN A 14 -29.29 -42.28 10.34
CA GLN A 14 -29.12 -40.85 10.59
C GLN A 14 -28.05 -40.55 11.65
N ARG A 15 -27.97 -41.33 12.73
CA ARG A 15 -26.90 -41.18 13.73
C ARG A 15 -25.52 -41.44 13.13
N ILE A 16 -25.36 -42.51 12.36
CA ILE A 16 -24.08 -42.85 11.72
C ILE A 16 -23.67 -41.76 10.71
N GLN A 17 -24.61 -41.23 9.91
CA GLN A 17 -24.34 -40.13 8.99
C GLN A 17 -23.90 -38.85 9.75
N SER A 18 -24.53 -38.55 10.88
CA SER A 18 -24.21 -37.39 11.71
C SER A 18 -22.84 -37.51 12.40
N GLU A 19 -22.46 -38.71 12.84
CA GLU A 19 -21.14 -38.96 13.45
C GLU A 19 -20.02 -38.91 12.41
N ILE A 20 -20.23 -39.45 11.20
CA ILE A 20 -19.25 -39.39 10.11
C ILE A 20 -19.02 -37.94 9.65
N SER A 21 -20.09 -37.15 9.53
CA SER A 21 -20.00 -35.73 9.13
C SER A 21 -19.36 -34.86 10.23
N ALA A 22 -19.68 -35.11 11.50
CA ALA A 22 -19.02 -34.45 12.63
C ALA A 22 -17.53 -34.81 12.73
N PHE A 23 -17.16 -36.08 12.50
CA PHE A 23 -15.76 -36.52 12.47
C PHE A 23 -14.98 -35.91 11.29
N SER A 24 -15.60 -35.83 10.11
CA SER A 24 -15.01 -35.18 8.93
C SER A 24 -14.81 -33.68 9.14
N GLN A 25 -15.76 -32.98 9.75
CA GLN A 25 -15.64 -31.55 10.04
C GLN A 25 -14.56 -31.25 11.11
N SER A 26 -14.48 -32.07 12.16
CA SER A 26 -13.47 -31.96 13.22
C SER A 26 -12.04 -32.17 12.67
N ASN A 27 -11.85 -33.15 11.78
CA ASN A 27 -10.53 -33.39 11.17
C ASN A 27 -10.14 -32.30 10.15
N MET A 28 -11.09 -31.76 9.38
CA MET A 28 -10.81 -30.64 8.47
C MET A 28 -10.45 -29.34 9.21
N THR A 29 -11.09 -29.05 10.34
CA THR A 29 -10.77 -27.87 11.16
C THR A 29 -9.41 -27.99 11.86
N ARG A 30 -9.02 -29.18 12.31
CA ARG A 30 -7.68 -29.42 12.87
C ARG A 30 -6.56 -29.38 11.83
N LEU A 31 -6.79 -29.93 10.64
CA LEU A 31 -5.84 -29.85 9.52
C LEU A 31 -5.63 -28.41 9.05
N SER A 32 -6.71 -27.64 8.87
CA SER A 32 -6.60 -26.24 8.47
C SER A 32 -5.96 -25.35 9.55
N ALA A 33 -6.14 -25.67 10.84
CA ALA A 33 -5.47 -24.98 11.94
C ALA A 33 -3.95 -25.25 11.98
N LEU A 34 -3.51 -26.49 11.69
CA LEU A 34 -2.08 -26.82 11.55
C LEU A 34 -1.46 -26.23 10.28
N LEU A 35 -2.24 -26.07 9.21
CA LEU A 35 -1.78 -25.48 7.94
C LEU A 35 -1.68 -23.95 7.97
N LYS A 36 -2.30 -23.24 8.93
CA LYS A 36 -2.19 -21.77 9.06
C LYS A 36 -0.75 -21.28 9.33
N PRO A 37 -0.02 -21.78 10.35
CA PRO A 37 1.37 -21.36 10.58
C PRO A 37 2.31 -21.79 9.45
N LEU A 38 2.04 -22.95 8.83
CA LEU A 38 2.75 -23.41 7.63
C LEU A 38 2.51 -22.47 6.45
N LYS A 39 1.26 -22.05 6.20
CA LYS A 39 0.90 -21.11 5.13
C LYS A 39 1.52 -19.74 5.35
N GLU A 40 1.57 -19.23 6.58
CA GLU A 40 2.29 -18.00 6.90
C GLU A 40 3.80 -18.13 6.68
N PHE A 41 4.41 -19.27 7.05
CA PHE A 41 5.81 -19.55 6.76
C PHE A 41 6.08 -19.69 5.25
N PHE A 42 5.17 -20.31 4.50
CA PHE A 42 5.21 -20.43 3.04
C PHE A 42 5.03 -19.10 2.32
N ILE A 43 4.22 -18.19 2.86
CA ILE A 43 4.05 -16.82 2.34
C ILE A 43 5.29 -15.97 2.65
N LYS A 44 5.89 -16.15 3.83
CA LYS A 44 7.06 -15.38 4.29
C LYS A 44 8.37 -15.79 3.60
N HIS A 45 8.54 -17.07 3.25
CA HIS A 45 9.76 -17.60 2.61
C HIS A 45 9.50 -18.55 1.43
N PRO A 46 8.92 -18.06 0.31
CA PRO A 46 8.61 -18.89 -0.85
C PRO A 46 9.85 -19.50 -1.53
N ALA A 47 11.02 -18.86 -1.41
CA ALA A 47 12.28 -19.38 -1.96
C ALA A 47 12.79 -20.63 -1.22
N VAL A 48 12.55 -20.72 0.09
CA VAL A 48 12.93 -21.88 0.91
C VAL A 48 12.02 -23.06 0.59
N LEU A 49 10.73 -22.80 0.32
CA LEU A 49 9.77 -23.80 -0.14
C LEU A 49 10.18 -24.43 -1.47
N SER A 50 10.54 -23.61 -2.47
CA SER A 50 11.04 -24.14 -3.74
C SER A 50 12.30 -24.97 -3.52
N GLY A 51 13.19 -24.54 -2.61
CA GLY A 51 14.38 -25.31 -2.24
C GLY A 51 14.05 -26.69 -1.67
N TYR A 52 13.11 -26.78 -0.73
CA TYR A 52 12.68 -28.07 -0.17
C TYR A 52 11.95 -28.97 -1.18
N LEU A 53 11.13 -28.41 -2.07
CA LEU A 53 10.48 -29.19 -3.13
C LEU A 53 11.49 -29.70 -4.17
N ILE A 54 12.45 -28.87 -4.57
CA ILE A 54 13.54 -29.26 -5.47
C ILE A 54 14.41 -30.32 -4.81
N TYR A 55 14.79 -30.14 -3.54
CA TYR A 55 15.61 -31.09 -2.81
C TYR A 55 14.89 -32.42 -2.56
N GLY A 56 13.60 -32.39 -2.21
CA GLY A 56 12.77 -33.58 -2.05
C GLY A 56 12.63 -34.36 -3.35
N TYR A 57 12.39 -33.67 -4.48
CA TYR A 57 12.35 -34.30 -5.79
C TYR A 57 13.71 -34.89 -6.19
N PHE A 58 14.80 -34.14 -5.98
CA PHE A 58 16.17 -34.60 -6.24
C PHE A 58 16.53 -35.82 -5.41
N PHE A 59 16.15 -35.85 -4.13
CA PHE A 59 16.38 -36.97 -3.22
C PHE A 59 15.64 -38.23 -3.67
N VAL A 60 14.36 -38.12 -4.02
CA VAL A 60 13.56 -39.26 -4.53
C VAL A 60 14.10 -39.75 -5.88
N SER A 61 14.52 -38.83 -6.75
CA SER A 61 15.14 -39.17 -8.04
C SER A 61 16.47 -39.90 -7.85
N THR A 62 17.32 -39.44 -6.93
CA THR A 62 18.61 -40.06 -6.60
C THR A 62 18.42 -41.44 -5.94
N MET A 63 17.40 -41.62 -5.09
CA MET A 63 17.04 -42.92 -4.52
C MET A 63 16.57 -43.92 -5.59
N LYS A 64 15.78 -43.46 -6.58
CA LYS A 64 15.37 -44.30 -7.71
C LYS A 64 16.58 -44.66 -8.58
N PHE A 65 17.44 -43.69 -8.87
CA PHE A 65 18.69 -43.92 -9.60
C PHE A 65 19.58 -44.94 -8.89
N TYR A 66 19.75 -44.84 -7.57
CA TYR A 66 20.58 -45.77 -6.81
C TYR A 66 20.01 -47.20 -6.77
N ARG A 67 18.68 -47.32 -6.72
CA ARG A 67 18.00 -48.62 -6.80
C ARG A 67 18.15 -49.25 -8.20
N ASP A 68 17.93 -48.47 -9.24
CA ASP A 68 18.04 -48.93 -10.63
C ASP A 68 19.51 -49.26 -10.98
N PHE A 69 20.48 -48.52 -10.44
CA PHE A 69 21.92 -48.77 -10.56
C PHE A 69 22.36 -50.07 -9.85
N LYS A 70 21.73 -50.42 -8.73
CA LYS A 70 22.01 -51.66 -8.00
C LYS A 70 21.45 -52.90 -8.71
N GLU A 71 20.38 -52.74 -9.50
CA GLU A 71 19.71 -53.85 -10.19
C GLU A 71 20.21 -54.08 -11.63
N SER A 72 20.83 -53.09 -12.28
CA SER A 72 21.18 -53.16 -13.70
C SER A 72 22.70 -53.23 -13.94
N ASN A 73 23.22 -54.42 -14.24
CA ASN A 73 24.56 -54.57 -14.79
C ASN A 73 24.55 -54.15 -16.28
N PHE A 74 25.10 -52.96 -16.55
CA PHE A 74 25.57 -52.42 -17.84
C PHE A 74 24.98 -53.03 -19.13
N LYS A 75 23.92 -52.42 -19.66
CA LYS A 75 23.55 -52.56 -21.09
C LYS A 75 23.13 -51.23 -21.69
N ASN A 76 24.11 -50.48 -22.24
CA ASN A 76 24.11 -49.52 -23.36
C ASN A 76 22.87 -48.64 -23.72
N LEU A 77 21.85 -48.54 -22.87
CA LEU A 77 20.67 -47.68 -23.06
C LEU A 77 20.56 -46.56 -21.99
N GLU A 78 21.49 -46.52 -21.02
CA GLU A 78 21.47 -45.53 -19.93
C GLU A 78 22.03 -44.15 -20.31
N ILE A 79 22.87 -44.05 -21.35
CA ILE A 79 23.46 -42.77 -21.78
C ILE A 79 22.36 -41.79 -22.26
N VAL A 80 21.31 -42.32 -22.90
CA VAL A 80 20.17 -41.51 -23.36
C VAL A 80 19.25 -41.11 -22.19
N LYS A 81 19.13 -41.95 -21.16
CA LYS A 81 18.34 -41.65 -19.94
C LYS A 81 19.00 -40.58 -19.07
N ASN A 82 20.33 -40.58 -18.98
CA ASN A 82 21.08 -39.53 -18.27
C ASN A 82 21.04 -38.18 -19.00
N PHE A 83 20.88 -38.18 -20.32
CA PHE A 83 20.73 -36.97 -21.14
C PHE A 83 19.46 -36.17 -20.80
N ASP A 84 18.33 -36.86 -20.56
CA ASP A 84 17.06 -36.25 -20.14
C ASP A 84 17.22 -35.52 -18.80
N THR A 85 17.99 -36.10 -17.88
CA THR A 85 18.24 -35.50 -16.56
C THR A 85 19.09 -34.22 -16.65
N LEU A 86 20.08 -34.17 -17.54
CA LEU A 86 20.89 -32.97 -17.75
C LEU A 86 20.05 -31.81 -18.32
N PHE A 87 19.17 -32.12 -19.27
CA PHE A 87 18.27 -31.14 -19.86
C PHE A 87 17.29 -30.58 -18.81
N TRP A 88 16.73 -31.44 -17.97
CA TRP A 88 15.88 -31.02 -16.84
C TRP A 88 16.62 -30.18 -15.82
N MET A 89 17.87 -30.52 -15.49
CA MET A 89 18.68 -29.75 -14.54
C MET A 89 19.00 -28.35 -15.08
N TRP A 90 19.34 -28.24 -16.37
CA TRP A 90 19.58 -26.96 -17.03
C TRP A 90 18.32 -26.09 -17.10
N LEU A 91 17.18 -26.69 -17.48
CA LEU A 91 15.89 -25.99 -17.53
C LEU A 91 15.46 -25.49 -16.15
N LEU A 92 15.67 -26.28 -15.11
CA LEU A 92 15.36 -25.89 -13.73
C LEU A 92 16.27 -24.77 -13.22
N ALA A 93 17.56 -24.81 -13.55
CA ALA A 93 18.48 -23.72 -13.28
C ALA A 93 18.07 -22.42 -14.01
N PHE A 94 17.66 -22.51 -15.27
CA PHE A 94 17.17 -21.37 -16.05
C PHE A 94 15.91 -20.73 -15.42
N VAL A 95 14.93 -21.56 -15.03
CA VAL A 95 13.71 -21.09 -14.35
C VAL A 95 14.04 -20.43 -13.02
N LEU A 96 14.95 -21.00 -12.22
CA LEU A 96 15.39 -20.41 -10.95
C LEU A 96 15.99 -19.02 -11.14
N VAL A 97 16.90 -18.86 -12.11
CA VAL A 97 17.51 -17.56 -12.42
C VAL A 97 16.44 -16.54 -12.80
N LYS A 98 15.47 -16.92 -13.64
CA LYS A 98 14.37 -16.03 -14.04
C LYS A 98 13.46 -15.63 -12.87
N VAL A 99 13.20 -16.54 -11.94
CA VAL A 99 12.42 -16.23 -10.74
C VAL A 99 13.16 -15.25 -9.83
N LEU A 100 14.48 -15.40 -9.66
CA LEU A 100 15.30 -14.47 -8.87
C LEU A 100 15.36 -13.08 -9.52
N GLU A 101 15.55 -13.02 -10.84
CA GLU A 101 15.55 -11.77 -11.61
C GLU A 101 14.19 -11.04 -11.52
N TYR A 102 13.09 -11.80 -11.60
CA TYR A 102 11.75 -11.21 -11.49
C TYR A 102 11.46 -10.68 -10.09
N ARG A 103 11.89 -11.38 -9.04
CA ARG A 103 11.72 -10.97 -7.64
C ARG A 103 12.54 -9.73 -7.28
N THR A 104 13.79 -9.68 -7.72
CA THR A 104 14.65 -8.50 -7.51
C THR A 104 14.06 -7.26 -8.18
N LYS A 105 13.61 -7.41 -9.44
CA LYS A 105 12.95 -6.33 -10.18
C LYS A 105 11.65 -5.85 -9.52
N LEU A 106 10.81 -6.75 -9.02
CA LEU A 106 9.60 -6.37 -8.28
C LEU A 106 9.92 -5.65 -6.96
N GLY A 107 10.91 -6.13 -6.21
CA GLY A 107 11.32 -5.51 -4.95
C GLY A 107 11.91 -4.10 -5.14
N GLU A 108 12.67 -3.87 -6.22
CA GLU A 108 13.16 -2.54 -6.57
C GLU A 108 12.04 -1.58 -6.97
N GLN A 109 11.07 -2.06 -7.75
CA GLN A 109 9.91 -1.25 -8.14
C GLN A 109 9.04 -0.85 -6.94
N GLU A 110 8.78 -1.77 -6.01
CA GLU A 110 8.04 -1.46 -4.79
C GLU A 110 8.78 -0.45 -3.93
N LYS A 111 10.10 -0.58 -3.78
CA LYS A 111 10.93 0.41 -3.05
C LYS A 111 10.88 1.79 -3.69
N HIS A 112 11.06 1.88 -5.00
CA HIS A 112 10.98 3.16 -5.70
C HIS A 112 9.60 3.82 -5.56
N ARG A 113 8.52 3.04 -5.65
CA ARG A 113 7.16 3.56 -5.41
C ARG A 113 7.00 4.08 -3.98
N LEU A 114 7.53 3.37 -3.00
CA LEU A 114 7.47 3.77 -1.59
C LEU A 114 8.28 5.05 -1.33
N GLU A 115 9.47 5.16 -1.92
CA GLU A 115 10.30 6.37 -1.84
C GLU A 115 9.62 7.58 -2.48
N GLN A 116 9.04 7.40 -3.67
CA GLN A 116 8.27 8.44 -4.33
C GLN A 116 7.05 8.86 -3.51
N ALA A 117 6.31 7.90 -2.95
CA ALA A 117 5.16 8.19 -2.09
C ALA A 117 5.58 8.98 -0.84
N ARG A 118 6.67 8.58 -0.19
CA ARG A 118 7.23 9.29 0.97
C ARG A 118 7.68 10.70 0.61
N GLU A 119 8.34 10.90 -0.54
CA GLU A 119 8.75 12.24 -0.97
C GLU A 119 7.51 13.12 -1.21
N LEU A 120 6.49 12.60 -1.88
CA LEU A 120 5.22 13.32 -2.09
C LEU A 120 4.54 13.70 -0.77
N GLU A 121 4.51 12.79 0.20
CA GLU A 121 3.96 13.04 1.54
C GLU A 121 4.71 14.19 2.24
N ILE A 122 6.05 14.16 2.24
CA ILE A 122 6.86 15.24 2.83
C ILE A 122 6.57 16.58 2.16
N ARG A 123 6.46 16.61 0.82
CA ARG A 123 6.13 17.83 0.08
C ARG A 123 4.74 18.34 0.43
N GLN A 124 3.76 17.45 0.57
CA GLN A 124 2.40 17.81 0.98
C GLN A 124 2.39 18.41 2.39
N THR A 125 3.05 17.77 3.36
CA THR A 125 3.14 18.32 4.73
C THR A 125 3.84 19.68 4.76
N GLN A 126 4.89 19.88 3.97
CA GLN A 126 5.56 21.17 3.84
C GLN A 126 4.61 22.25 3.30
N LEU A 127 3.82 21.93 2.26
CA LEU A 127 2.85 22.84 1.68
C LEU A 127 1.73 23.20 2.65
N GLU A 128 1.19 22.22 3.38
CA GLU A 128 0.18 22.44 4.42
C GLU A 128 0.71 23.36 5.53
N THR A 129 1.95 23.14 5.95
CA THR A 129 2.62 23.96 6.96
C THR A 129 2.77 25.40 6.48
N VAL A 130 3.21 25.61 5.24
CA VAL A 130 3.31 26.94 4.64
C VAL A 130 1.94 27.62 4.57
N HIS A 131 0.88 26.90 4.17
CA HIS A 131 -0.48 27.43 4.16
C HIS A 131 -0.97 27.83 5.56
N ALA A 132 -0.70 27.01 6.57
CA ALA A 132 -1.05 27.31 7.95
C ALA A 132 -0.31 28.56 8.46
N MET A 133 1.00 28.65 8.21
CA MET A 133 1.80 29.84 8.55
C MET A 133 1.27 31.08 7.84
N LEU A 134 0.94 30.98 6.55
CA LEU A 134 0.48 32.11 5.75
C LEU A 134 -0.88 32.64 6.24
N ARG A 135 -1.77 31.73 6.64
CA ARG A 135 -3.05 32.08 7.27
C ARG A 135 -2.84 32.76 8.62
N SER A 136 -1.89 32.30 9.42
CA SER A 136 -1.51 32.95 10.69
C SER A 136 -0.99 34.37 10.44
N LEU A 137 -0.04 34.53 9.51
CA LEU A 137 0.51 35.84 9.14
C LEU A 137 -0.58 36.78 8.60
N GLN A 138 -1.51 36.26 7.80
CA GLN A 138 -2.64 37.04 7.31
C GLN A 138 -3.49 37.59 8.47
N HIS A 139 -3.77 36.76 9.47
CA HIS A 139 -4.51 37.18 10.66
C HIS A 139 -3.71 38.20 11.49
N GLU A 140 -2.43 37.91 11.76
CA GLU A 140 -1.54 38.78 12.53
C GLU A 140 -1.32 40.15 11.88
N ILE A 141 -1.28 40.25 10.56
CA ILE A 141 -1.15 41.52 9.82
C ILE A 141 -2.50 42.25 9.71
N ASN A 142 -3.62 41.54 9.59
CA ASN A 142 -4.94 42.17 9.55
C ASN A 142 -5.29 42.91 10.86
N ASN A 143 -4.81 42.41 12.01
CA ASN A 143 -5.03 43.06 13.30
C ASN A 143 -4.48 44.50 13.37
N PRO A 144 -3.17 44.77 13.17
CA PRO A 144 -2.64 46.12 13.17
C PRO A 144 -3.22 46.96 12.03
N LEU A 145 -3.50 46.40 10.85
CA LEU A 145 -4.18 47.14 9.77
C LEU A 145 -5.57 47.62 10.19
N THR A 146 -6.31 46.83 10.95
CA THR A 146 -7.62 47.20 11.49
C THR A 146 -7.49 48.35 12.51
N ILE A 147 -6.49 48.28 13.39
CA ILE A 147 -6.18 49.34 14.35
C ILE A 147 -5.80 50.64 13.62
N ILE A 148 -4.93 50.55 12.62
CA ILE A 148 -4.51 51.68 11.78
C ILE A 148 -5.72 52.34 11.11
N LYS A 149 -6.61 51.55 10.50
CA LYS A 149 -7.86 52.06 9.89
C LYS A 149 -8.78 52.74 10.91
N LEU A 150 -8.87 52.20 12.12
CA LEU A 150 -9.66 52.81 13.21
C LEU A 150 -9.09 54.18 13.60
N TYR A 151 -7.78 54.28 13.81
CA TYR A 151 -7.12 55.55 14.15
C TYR A 151 -7.23 56.57 13.01
N MET A 152 -7.11 56.15 11.75
CA MET A 152 -7.32 57.03 10.59
C MET A 152 -8.74 57.57 10.53
N SER A 153 -9.75 56.72 10.76
CA SER A 153 -11.14 57.16 10.79
C SER A 153 -11.39 58.17 11.93
N LYS A 154 -10.69 58.02 13.06
CA LYS A 154 -10.72 58.99 14.16
C LYS A 154 -10.02 60.30 13.76
N LEU A 155 -8.86 60.23 13.12
CA LEU A 155 -8.12 61.39 12.61
C LEU A 155 -8.92 62.17 11.55
N GLU A 156 -9.58 61.50 10.60
CA GLU A 156 -10.47 62.12 9.61
C GLU A 156 -11.57 62.96 10.29
N ARG A 157 -12.18 62.42 11.36
CA ARG A 157 -13.23 63.13 12.13
C ARG A 157 -12.71 64.32 12.92
N THR A 158 -11.50 64.20 13.47
CA THR A 158 -10.93 65.22 14.37
C THR A 158 -10.20 66.33 13.60
N ALA A 159 -9.67 66.02 12.41
CA ALA A 159 -8.92 66.92 11.56
C ALA A 159 -9.76 67.58 10.45
N ALA A 160 -11.09 67.63 10.61
CA ALA A 160 -12.03 68.15 9.60
C ALA A 160 -11.73 69.59 9.12
N GLY A 161 -10.91 70.36 9.85
CA GLY A 161 -10.47 71.71 9.47
C GLY A 161 -9.13 71.81 8.74
N SER A 162 -8.36 70.72 8.59
CA SER A 162 -7.02 70.76 7.96
C SER A 162 -6.95 69.86 6.72
N LEU A 163 -7.02 70.49 5.54
CA LEU A 163 -6.96 69.81 4.24
C LEU A 163 -5.67 68.99 4.05
N ALA A 164 -4.54 69.47 4.60
CA ALA A 164 -3.25 68.77 4.52
C ALA A 164 -3.28 67.43 5.29
N VAL A 165 -3.82 67.44 6.52
CA VAL A 165 -3.90 66.23 7.36
C VAL A 165 -4.88 65.22 6.76
N LEU A 166 -6.00 65.67 6.19
CA LEU A 166 -6.94 64.79 5.49
C LEU A 166 -6.31 64.11 4.27
N LYS A 167 -5.47 64.83 3.51
CA LYS A 167 -4.73 64.26 2.38
C LYS A 167 -3.75 63.18 2.84
N ASP A 168 -2.98 63.44 3.90
CA ASP A 168 -2.01 62.47 4.42
C ASP A 168 -2.72 61.22 4.97
N VAL A 169 -3.83 61.38 5.69
CA VAL A 169 -4.63 60.25 6.19
C VAL A 169 -5.18 59.39 5.04
N ALA A 170 -5.64 60.02 3.95
CA ALA A 170 -6.11 59.29 2.76
C ALA A 170 -5.00 58.44 2.11
N VAL A 171 -3.78 58.97 1.99
CA VAL A 171 -2.62 58.24 1.43
C VAL A 171 -2.27 57.01 2.26
N VAL A 172 -2.25 57.14 3.59
CA VAL A 172 -1.90 56.01 4.45
C VAL A 172 -3.03 54.97 4.50
N LYS A 173 -4.30 55.39 4.39
CA LYS A 173 -5.46 54.48 4.25
C LYS A 173 -5.41 53.66 2.97
N GLU A 174 -5.11 54.30 1.84
CA GLU A 174 -4.91 53.63 0.55
C GLU A 174 -3.75 52.62 0.63
N SER A 175 -2.64 53.02 1.26
CA SER A 175 -1.48 52.14 1.45
C SER A 175 -1.82 50.92 2.30
N ALA A 176 -2.58 51.09 3.39
CA ALA A 176 -3.05 50.01 4.26
C ALA A 176 -3.99 49.04 3.51
N GLU A 177 -4.89 49.56 2.67
CA GLU A 177 -5.77 48.75 1.83
C GLU A 177 -5.00 47.98 0.75
N ARG A 178 -3.99 48.60 0.16
CA ARG A 178 -3.10 47.95 -0.81
C ARG A 178 -2.34 46.79 -0.17
N ILE A 179 -1.82 46.95 1.04
CA ILE A 179 -1.14 45.87 1.79
C ILE A 179 -2.12 44.72 2.06
N ALA A 180 -3.34 45.01 2.54
CA ALA A 180 -4.37 44.00 2.79
C ALA A 180 -4.73 43.22 1.52
N LYS A 181 -4.85 43.91 0.37
CA LYS A 181 -5.15 43.30 -0.93
C LYS A 181 -4.02 42.40 -1.42
N ILE A 182 -2.77 42.87 -1.35
CA ILE A 182 -1.59 42.08 -1.74
C ILE A 182 -1.49 40.81 -0.89
N LEU A 183 -1.66 40.93 0.43
CA LEU A 183 -1.58 39.80 1.35
C LEU A 183 -2.67 38.75 1.07
N ARG A 184 -3.90 39.20 0.81
CA ARG A 184 -5.02 38.31 0.42
C ARG A 184 -4.77 37.62 -0.91
N ASN A 185 -4.26 38.35 -1.90
CA ASN A 185 -3.92 37.78 -3.21
C ASN A 185 -2.78 36.76 -3.11
N PHE A 186 -1.76 37.04 -2.29
CA PHE A 186 -0.64 36.13 -2.06
C PHE A 186 -1.07 34.84 -1.36
N SER A 187 -1.94 34.96 -0.33
CA SER A 187 -2.56 33.82 0.36
C SER A 187 -3.37 32.93 -0.59
N ASN A 188 -4.15 33.55 -1.47
CA ASN A 188 -4.99 32.80 -2.43
C ASN A 188 -4.20 32.21 -3.60
N ALA A 189 -3.20 32.90 -4.14
CA ALA A 189 -2.46 32.46 -5.33
C ALA A 189 -1.62 31.20 -5.09
N GLN A 190 -1.08 31.02 -3.87
CA GLN A 190 -0.36 29.79 -3.53
C GLN A 190 -1.27 28.57 -3.44
N GLY A 191 -2.57 28.74 -3.17
CA GLY A 191 -3.54 27.64 -3.18
C GLY A 191 -3.85 27.12 -4.59
N TYR A 192 -3.68 27.95 -5.63
CA TYR A 192 -3.92 27.55 -7.02
C TYR A 192 -2.70 26.87 -7.68
N ALA A 193 -1.48 27.31 -7.37
CA ALA A 193 -0.26 26.72 -7.94
C ALA A 193 -0.01 25.25 -7.52
N THR A 194 -0.56 24.84 -6.36
CA THR A 194 -0.42 23.48 -5.82
C THR A 194 -1.45 22.49 -6.36
N LEU A 195 -2.58 22.95 -6.89
CA LEU A 195 -3.61 22.09 -7.51
C LEU A 195 -3.27 21.67 -8.94
N GLU A 196 -2.50 22.48 -9.68
CA GLU A 196 -2.14 22.20 -11.08
C GLU A 196 -0.82 21.44 -11.26
N THR A 197 -0.01 21.30 -10.21
CA THR A 197 1.23 20.52 -10.26
C THR A 197 0.92 19.01 -10.34
N SER A 198 1.73 18.24 -11.06
CA SER A 198 1.52 16.81 -11.31
C SER A 198 1.30 15.97 -10.05
N ALA A 199 1.82 16.42 -8.90
CA ALA A 199 1.58 15.83 -7.58
C ALA A 199 0.14 16.06 -7.06
N GLY A 200 -0.48 17.22 -7.33
CA GLY A 200 -1.86 17.53 -6.96
C GLY A 200 -2.90 16.76 -7.77
N LYS A 201 -2.62 16.47 -9.05
CA LYS A 201 -3.46 15.60 -9.89
C LYS A 201 -3.43 14.12 -9.47
N LEU A 202 -2.36 13.67 -8.82
CA LEU A 202 -2.23 12.31 -8.29
C LEU A 202 -2.89 12.11 -6.91
N ALA A 203 -3.14 13.20 -6.17
CA ALA A 203 -3.80 13.17 -4.87
C ALA A 203 -5.34 13.28 -4.96
N GLN A 204 -5.89 13.57 -6.14
CA GLN A 204 -7.34 13.49 -6.34
C GLN A 204 -7.74 12.02 -6.50
N PRO A 205 -8.80 11.55 -5.82
CA PRO A 205 -9.31 10.21 -6.05
C PRO A 205 -9.64 10.09 -7.54
N MET A 206 -9.04 9.11 -8.21
CA MET A 206 -9.38 8.75 -9.59
C MET A 206 -10.91 8.63 -9.65
N LYS A 207 -11.57 9.59 -10.30
CA LYS A 207 -12.96 9.40 -10.69
C LYS A 207 -12.96 8.20 -11.63
N GLU A 208 -13.51 7.11 -11.11
CA GLU A 208 -13.76 5.87 -11.81
C GLU A 208 -14.39 6.21 -13.15
N HIS A 209 -13.67 5.88 -14.22
CA HIS A 209 -14.06 6.18 -15.57
C HIS A 209 -15.21 5.21 -15.89
N ASP A 210 -16.45 5.70 -15.78
CA ASP A 210 -17.61 4.99 -16.31
C ASP A 210 -17.30 4.62 -17.76
N THR A 211 -17.25 3.32 -18.01
CA THR A 211 -17.07 2.74 -19.33
C THR A 211 -18.45 2.61 -19.98
N PRO A 212 -18.57 2.83 -21.30
CA PRO A 212 -19.83 2.94 -22.02
C PRO A 212 -20.64 1.64 -22.06
#